data_AF-A0A4Q5XWU7-F1
#
_entry.id   AF-A0A4Q5XWU7-F1
#
_cell.length_a   1.000
_cell.length_b   1.000
_cell.length_c   1.000
_cell.angle_alpha   90.00
_cell.angle_beta   90.00
_cell.angle_gamma   90.00
#
_symmetry.space_group_name_H-M   'P 1'
#
loop_
_entity.id
_entity.type
_entity.pdbx_description
1 polymer ?
#
loop_
_entity_poly.entity_id
_entity_poly.type
_entity_poly.pdbx_seq_one_letter_code
_entity_poly.pdbx_strand_id
1 'polypeptide(L)'
;MAKAKTPGKRPQMGAKPQTVPSVQTVAVDAPSTRKKTSPAQFFNEVRAEARKIVWPSRKETWITSVMVFIMVLLAALFFWVVDTGLGFAFRQIISFGS
;
A
#
# COMPACT_ATOMS: atom_id res chain seq x y z
N MET A 1 16.62 15.72 -78.85
CA MET A 1 18.06 15.42 -78.89
C MET A 1 18.71 16.26 -77.79
N ALA A 2 18.90 15.74 -76.58
CA ALA A 2 20.00 14.87 -76.15
C ALA A 2 21.18 15.67 -75.53
N LYS A 3 21.27 15.59 -74.19
CA LYS A 3 22.46 15.18 -73.40
C LYS A 3 23.67 16.14 -73.29
N ALA A 4 23.93 16.63 -72.07
CA ALA A 4 25.26 16.75 -71.44
C ALA A 4 25.07 16.84 -69.90
N LYS A 5 25.36 15.84 -69.04
CA LYS A 5 26.63 15.13 -68.70
C LYS A 5 27.58 16.12 -68.00
N THR A 6 27.93 16.12 -66.70
CA THR A 6 28.01 15.10 -65.63
C THR A 6 28.28 15.82 -64.28
N PRO A 7 27.72 15.40 -63.12
CA PRO A 7 28.20 15.84 -61.81
C PRO A 7 29.37 14.94 -61.36
N GLY A 8 30.48 15.57 -60.95
CA GLY A 8 31.69 14.88 -60.51
C GLY A 8 31.45 14.06 -59.24
N LYS A 9 31.74 12.75 -59.33
CA LYS A 9 31.89 11.86 -58.17
C LYS A 9 33.10 12.29 -57.35
N ARG A 10 32.92 12.48 -56.05
CA ARG A 10 33.95 12.15 -55.06
C ARG A 10 33.37 11.18 -54.01
N PRO A 11 34.14 10.17 -53.59
CA PRO A 11 33.62 9.04 -52.85
C PRO A 11 33.45 9.39 -51.37
N GLN A 12 32.45 8.77 -50.75
CA GLN A 12 32.34 8.70 -49.31
C GLN A 12 33.61 8.11 -48.71
N MET A 13 34.22 8.83 -47.79
CA MET A 13 35.30 8.33 -46.95
C MET A 13 35.21 9.10 -45.63
N GLY A 14 34.94 8.38 -44.53
CA GLY A 14 35.21 8.88 -43.17
C GLY A 14 34.04 8.82 -42.21
N ALA A 15 33.99 7.73 -41.45
CA ALA A 15 33.77 7.69 -40.00
C ALA A 15 32.58 8.45 -39.38
N LYS A 16 31.59 7.69 -38.87
CA LYS A 16 30.95 7.99 -37.57
C LYS A 16 32.05 8.02 -36.46
N PRO A 17 31.83 8.53 -35.23
CA PRO A 17 30.79 9.42 -34.68
C PRO A 17 31.37 10.55 -33.77
N GLN A 18 30.47 11.33 -33.15
CA GLN A 18 30.63 12.11 -31.91
C GLN A 18 31.03 13.59 -32.04
N THR A 19 30.07 14.48 -31.72
CA THR A 19 30.36 15.75 -31.05
C THR A 19 29.09 16.29 -30.37
N VAL A 20 29.09 16.12 -29.04
CA VAL A 20 28.46 16.88 -27.95
C VAL A 20 26.98 17.35 -28.03
N PRO A 21 26.16 17.02 -27.01
CA PRO A 21 24.73 17.30 -26.96
C PRO A 21 24.45 18.80 -26.80
N SER A 22 23.44 19.26 -27.54
CA SER A 22 22.83 20.57 -27.42
C SER A 22 22.44 20.84 -25.97
N VAL A 23 23.06 21.86 -25.40
CA VAL A 23 22.73 22.46 -24.10
C VAL A 23 21.26 22.87 -24.15
N GLN A 24 20.39 22.07 -23.54
CA GLN A 24 19.00 22.47 -23.28
C GLN A 24 19.05 23.52 -22.17
N THR A 25 18.82 24.77 -22.56
CA THR A 25 18.60 25.87 -21.62
C THR A 25 17.43 25.50 -20.73
N VAL A 26 17.71 25.39 -19.43
CA VAL A 26 16.72 25.19 -18.37
C VAL A 26 15.77 26.38 -18.40
N ALA A 27 14.65 26.23 -19.13
CA ALA A 27 13.53 27.13 -19.01
C ALA A 27 12.95 26.94 -17.62
N VAL A 28 13.12 27.96 -16.78
CA VAL A 28 12.51 28.06 -15.46
C VAL A 28 11.00 28.00 -15.65
N ASP A 29 10.41 26.91 -15.18
CA ASP A 29 8.99 26.60 -15.25
C ASP A 29 8.20 27.64 -14.45
N ALA A 30 7.19 28.25 -15.08
CA ALA A 30 6.30 29.21 -14.44
C ALA A 30 5.48 28.49 -13.35
N PRO A 31 5.07 29.17 -12.26
CA PRO A 31 4.34 28.52 -11.17
C PRO A 31 2.97 28.06 -11.69
N SER A 32 2.87 26.79 -12.04
CA SER A 32 1.61 26.15 -12.38
C SER A 32 0.70 26.24 -11.15
N THR A 33 -0.36 27.03 -11.29
CA THR A 33 -1.43 27.14 -10.30
C THR A 33 -1.84 25.74 -9.90
N ARG A 34 -1.56 25.35 -8.65
CA ARG A 34 -1.91 24.06 -8.04
C ARG A 34 -3.34 23.72 -8.45
N LYS A 35 -3.51 22.88 -9.48
CA LYS A 35 -4.80 22.27 -9.79
C LYS A 35 -5.14 21.47 -8.54
N LYS A 36 -6.11 21.96 -7.77
CA LYS A 36 -6.69 21.26 -6.62
C LYS A 36 -6.91 19.83 -7.10
N THR A 37 -6.31 18.87 -6.42
CA THR A 37 -6.43 17.44 -6.73
C THR A 37 -7.92 17.17 -6.95
N SER A 38 -8.28 16.86 -8.19
CA SER A 38 -9.68 16.63 -8.52
C SER A 38 -10.15 15.39 -7.76
N PRO A 39 -11.41 15.31 -7.30
CA PRO A 39 -11.93 14.10 -6.65
C PRO A 39 -11.62 12.82 -7.43
N ALA A 40 -11.64 12.88 -8.76
CA ALA A 40 -11.26 11.77 -9.64
C ALA A 40 -9.77 11.35 -9.52
N GLN A 41 -8.85 12.29 -9.30
CA GLN A 41 -7.43 12.01 -9.10
C GLN A 41 -7.16 11.36 -7.73
N PHE A 42 -7.88 11.80 -6.69
CA PHE A 42 -7.81 11.18 -5.36
C PHE A 42 -8.25 9.71 -5.36
N PHE A 43 -9.30 9.33 -6.10
CA PHE A 43 -9.69 7.91 -6.22
C PHE A 43 -8.60 7.05 -6.84
N ASN A 44 -7.86 7.60 -7.82
CA ASN A 44 -6.74 6.90 -8.45
C ASN A 44 -5.56 6.74 -7.47
N GLU A 45 -5.27 7.77 -6.68
CA GLU A 45 -4.25 7.73 -5.62
C GLU A 45 -4.63 6.74 -4.51
N VAL A 46 -5.88 6.75 -4.03
CA VAL A 46 -6.39 5.80 -3.03
C VAL A 46 -6.34 4.37 -3.56
N ARG A 47 -6.70 4.12 -4.83
CA ARG A 47 -6.59 2.77 -5.42
C ARG A 47 -5.14 2.31 -5.56
N ALA A 48 -4.22 3.23 -5.85
CA ALA A 48 -2.79 2.94 -5.89
C ALA A 48 -2.23 2.59 -4.50
N GLU A 49 -2.68 3.27 -3.45
CA GLU A 49 -2.28 3.00 -2.06
C GLU A 49 -2.96 1.75 -1.50
N ALA A 50 -4.24 1.54 -1.80
CA ALA A 50 -5.00 0.37 -1.36
C ALA A 50 -4.40 -0.95 -1.87
N ARG A 51 -3.76 -0.94 -3.04
CA ARG A 51 -3.02 -2.09 -3.57
C ARG A 51 -1.78 -2.47 -2.76
N LYS A 52 -1.25 -1.56 -1.95
CA LYS A 52 -0.12 -1.83 -1.05
C LYS A 52 -0.59 -2.49 0.25
N ILE A 53 -1.90 -2.48 0.53
CA ILE A 53 -2.48 -3.12 1.71
C ILE A 53 -2.50 -4.63 1.47
N VAL A 54 -1.60 -5.34 2.15
CA VAL A 54 -1.64 -6.79 2.21
C VAL A 54 -2.70 -7.18 3.22
N TRP A 55 -3.86 -7.62 2.73
CA TRP A 55 -4.90 -8.14 3.60
C TRP A 55 -4.48 -9.49 4.16
N PRO A 56 -4.70 -9.72 5.47
CA PRO A 56 -4.29 -10.97 6.11
C PRO A 56 -4.98 -12.16 5.44
N SER A 57 -4.24 -13.25 5.27
CA SER A 57 -4.82 -14.48 4.77
C SER A 57 -5.80 -15.07 5.81
N ARG A 58 -6.82 -15.80 5.35
CA ARG A 58 -7.78 -16.47 6.27
C ARG A 58 -7.08 -17.33 7.33
N LYS A 59 -5.92 -17.89 6.99
CA LYS A 59 -5.10 -18.69 7.90
C LYS A 59 -4.49 -17.84 9.02
N GLU A 60 -3.93 -16.68 8.71
CA GLU A 60 -3.37 -15.75 9.70
C GLU A 60 -4.44 -15.19 10.63
N THR A 61 -5.60 -14.82 10.07
CA THR A 61 -6.75 -14.38 10.87
C THR A 61 -7.19 -15.49 11.82
N TRP A 62 -7.34 -16.72 11.33
CA TRP A 62 -7.75 -17.85 12.16
C TRP A 62 -6.77 -18.14 13.28
N ILE A 63 -5.46 -18.17 12.99
CA ILE A 63 -4.42 -18.42 14.00
C ILE A 63 -4.46 -17.34 15.09
N THR A 64 -4.55 -16.07 14.70
CA THR A 64 -4.61 -14.95 15.66
C THR A 64 -5.89 -15.01 16.49
N SER A 65 -7.04 -15.32 15.87
CA SER A 65 -8.30 -15.51 16.58
C SER A 65 -8.24 -16.66 17.56
N VAL A 66 -7.66 -17.81 17.19
CA VAL A 66 -7.52 -18.98 18.07
C VAL A 66 -6.63 -18.67 19.26
N MET A 67 -5.52 -17.97 19.06
CA MET A 67 -4.64 -17.52 20.15
C MET A 67 -5.42 -16.67 21.18
N VAL A 68 -6.22 -15.70 20.71
CA VAL A 68 -7.06 -14.88 21.59
C VAL A 68 -8.17 -15.71 22.23
N PHE A 69 -8.77 -16.63 21.47
CA PHE A 69 -9.86 -17.49 21.94
C PHE A 69 -9.43 -18.36 23.12
N ILE A 70 -8.22 -18.90 23.10
CA ILE A 70 -7.67 -19.67 24.21
C ILE A 70 -7.61 -18.82 25.49
N MET A 71 -7.10 -17.59 25.40
CA MET A 71 -7.05 -16.68 26.55
C MET A 71 -8.47 -16.35 27.07
N VAL A 72 -9.41 -16.09 26.17
CA VAL A 72 -10.81 -15.80 26.52
C VAL A 72 -11.46 -17.00 27.21
N LEU A 73 -11.22 -18.23 26.74
CA LEU A 73 -11.73 -19.45 27.37
C LEU A 73 -11.19 -19.61 28.79
N LEU A 74 -9.90 -19.36 29.01
CA LEU A 74 -9.30 -19.41 30.35
C LEU A 74 -9.92 -18.37 31.29
N ALA A 75 -10.07 -17.13 30.83
CA ALA A 75 -10.73 -16.07 31.60
C ALA A 75 -12.20 -16.40 31.88
N ALA A 76 -12.93 -16.94 30.91
CA ALA A 76 -14.33 -17.35 31.07
C ALA A 76 -14.47 -18.47 32.10
N LEU A 77 -13.58 -19.47 32.08
CA LEU A 77 -13.57 -20.53 33.09
C LEU A 77 -13.26 -20.00 34.49
N PHE A 78 -12.29 -19.08 34.60
CA PHE A 78 -11.97 -18.42 35.87
C PHE A 78 -13.18 -17.66 36.42
N PHE A 79 -13.82 -16.82 35.61
CA PHE A 79 -15.01 -16.08 36.05
C PHE A 79 -16.15 -17.02 36.43
N TRP A 80 -16.39 -18.09 35.67
CA TRP A 80 -17.41 -19.08 36.01
C TRP A 80 -17.22 -19.70 37.40
N VAL A 81 -15.97 -20.04 37.76
CA VAL A 81 -15.64 -20.55 39.09
C VAL A 81 -15.89 -19.49 40.17
N VAL A 82 -15.45 -18.25 39.93
CA VAL A 82 -15.62 -17.14 40.87
C VAL A 82 -17.09 -16.82 41.09
N ASP A 83 -17.89 -16.71 40.02
CA ASP A 83 -19.32 -16.41 40.09
C ASP A 83 -20.07 -17.50 40.86
N THR A 84 -19.76 -18.77 40.60
CA THR A 84 -20.36 -19.91 41.31
C THR A 84 -19.94 -19.94 42.78
N GLY A 85 -18.65 -19.71 43.05
CA GLY A 85 -18.10 -19.69 44.40
C GLY A 85 -18.66 -18.57 45.26
N LEU A 86 -18.73 -17.35 44.70
CA LEU A 86 -19.35 -16.21 45.36
C LEU A 86 -20.84 -16.46 45.60
N GLY A 87 -21.56 -16.98 44.61
CA GLY A 87 -22.98 -17.34 44.76
C GLY A 87 -23.21 -18.36 45.88
N PHE A 88 -22.35 -19.38 46.00
CA PHE A 88 -22.40 -20.32 47.11
C PHE A 88 -22.11 -19.64 48.46
N ALA A 89 -21.08 -18.80 48.53
CA ALA A 89 -20.73 -18.06 49.74
C ALA A 89 -21.88 -17.15 50.21
N PHE A 90 -22.53 -16.42 49.30
CA PHE A 90 -23.69 -15.58 49.62
C PHE A 90 -24.86 -16.41 50.14
N ARG A 91 -25.13 -17.58 49.57
CA ARG A 91 -26.20 -18.48 50.06
C ARG A 91 -25.93 -18.95 51.49
N GLN A 92 -24.69 -19.29 51.81
CA GLN A 92 -24.31 -19.66 53.18
C GLN A 92 -24.56 -18.48 54.14
N ILE A 93 -24.08 -17.28 53.79
CA ILE A 93 -24.22 -16.08 54.62
C ILE A 93 -25.69 -15.73 54.88
N ILE A 94 -26.55 -15.78 53.87
CA ILE A 94 -27.98 -15.51 54.03
C ILE A 94 -28.65 -16.62 54.86
N SER A 95 -28.28 -17.88 54.65
CA SER A 95 -28.78 -19.01 55.43
C SER A 95 -28.38 -18.98 56.92
N PHE A 96 -27.28 -18.31 57.28
CA PHE A 96 -26.90 -18.12 58.69
C PHE A 96 -27.74 -17.04 59.39
N GLY A 97 -28.38 -16.14 58.63
CA GLY A 97 -29.18 -15.03 59.17
C GLY A 97 -30.71 -15.27 59.20
N SER A 98 -31.18 -16.35 58.57
CA SER A 98 -32.56 -16.85 58.62
C SER A 98 -32.68 -18.01 59.60
#